data_AF-A0A7K0YHI0-F1
#
_entry.id   AF-A0A7K0YHI0-F1
#
_cell.length_a   1.000
_cell.length_b   1.000
_cell.length_c   1.000
_cell.angle_alpha   90.00
_cell.angle_beta   90.00
_cell.angle_gamma   90.00
#
_symmetry.space_group_name_H-M   'P 1'
#
loop_
_entity.id
_entity.type
_entity.pdbx_description
1 polymer ?
#
loop_
_entity_poly.entity_id
_entity_poly.type
_entity_poly.pdbx_seq_one_letter_code
_entity_poly.pdbx_strand_id
1 'polypeptide(L)'
;MSSGRDIVLVSGTNGKTTSTRNLANILRDFAGEGVSTSESGANMPAGIAALLAQLPRNRFAVVECDEMYLPDMYQKLSPKVIVLLNLSRDQLHRTGEVRKVSNLWHQAFTNDDVTFVVDRDDPFLEHAVSQAGHVIRVSFSGRRHPDAATCPNCAAILDWSTGDYTCACGLGAKLPDVRSDKRLDGPQRNTVLVIEAARLMGAEILADEATELISQAPDRIHSFSAGGKVVPTHLAKNPESWRQALGDVLADQVVLSVNARGIDGRDTSWLWDIDYAKLRGKRVICTGERRLDVAYRLSVQGIEVSVASSFAQAVTEFSSEPIQAIVSYTAYQDLLATELGITAGKGGAQ
;
A
#
# COMPACT_ATOMS: atom_id res chain seq x y z
N MET A 1 -6.99 26.07 10.53
CA MET A 1 -5.69 25.37 10.35
C MET A 1 -5.48 24.87 8.92
N SER A 2 -6.55 24.60 8.16
CA SER A 2 -6.51 24.29 6.72
C SER A 2 -6.64 25.50 5.79
N SER A 3 -7.38 26.53 6.22
CA SER A 3 -7.61 27.75 5.41
C SER A 3 -6.32 28.39 4.91
N GLY A 4 -6.26 28.68 3.61
CA GLY A 4 -5.12 29.32 2.95
C GLY A 4 -3.92 28.40 2.68
N ARG A 5 -4.10 27.09 2.83
CA ARG A 5 -3.06 26.08 2.60
C ARG A 5 -3.36 25.22 1.39
N ASP A 6 -2.28 24.73 0.82
CA ASP A 6 -2.27 23.88 -0.35
C ASP A 6 -2.17 22.43 0.11
N ILE A 7 -3.35 21.83 0.34
CA ILE A 7 -3.48 20.50 0.96
C ILE A 7 -3.66 19.43 -0.10
N VAL A 8 -2.86 18.36 0.02
CA VAL A 8 -3.03 17.10 -0.71
C VAL A 8 -3.38 15.99 0.27
N LEU A 9 -4.46 15.25 0.00
CA LEU A 9 -4.78 14.01 0.73
C LEU A 9 -4.30 12.80 -0.06
N VAL A 10 -3.70 11.83 0.62
CA VAL A 10 -3.28 10.56 0.02
C VAL A 10 -3.99 9.42 0.74
N SER A 11 -4.71 8.59 -0.02
CA SER A 11 -5.46 7.46 0.51
C SER A 11 -5.43 6.24 -0.41
N GLY A 12 -5.86 5.09 0.11
CA GLY A 12 -5.82 3.80 -0.56
C GLY A 12 -5.25 2.71 0.35
N THR A 13 -5.58 1.46 0.07
CA THR A 13 -5.28 0.33 0.97
C THR A 13 -3.80 0.19 1.27
N ASN A 14 -2.96 0.26 0.23
CA ASN A 14 -1.51 0.08 0.33
C ASN A 14 -0.77 1.30 -0.20
N GLY A 15 0.45 1.53 0.30
CA GLY A 15 1.35 2.57 -0.21
C GLY A 15 1.20 3.96 0.42
N LYS A 16 0.15 4.24 1.20
CA LYS A 16 -0.12 5.58 1.77
C LYS A 16 1.10 6.27 2.37
N THR A 17 1.73 5.67 3.38
CA THR A 17 2.85 6.31 4.10
C THR A 17 4.06 6.59 3.20
N THR A 18 4.39 5.66 2.29
CA THR A 18 5.50 5.83 1.36
C THR A 18 5.18 6.89 0.31
N SER A 19 3.97 6.90 -0.24
CA SER A 19 3.49 7.92 -1.19
C SER A 19 3.41 9.32 -0.59
N THR A 20 2.87 9.45 0.63
CA THR A 20 2.78 10.71 1.38
C THR A 20 4.17 11.29 1.63
N ARG A 21 5.13 10.45 2.03
CA ARG A 21 6.52 10.88 2.23
C ARG A 21 7.18 11.29 0.91
N ASN A 22 6.99 10.50 -0.14
CA ASN A 22 7.54 10.80 -1.47
C ASN A 22 7.04 12.15 -1.99
N LEU A 23 5.72 12.37 -1.96
CA LEU A 23 5.12 13.63 -2.38
C LEU A 23 5.59 14.82 -1.53
N ALA A 24 5.70 14.64 -0.21
CA ALA A 24 6.20 15.70 0.65
C ALA A 24 7.66 16.07 0.37
N ASN A 25 8.50 15.10 -0.02
CA ASN A 25 9.89 15.35 -0.42
C ASN A 25 9.95 16.12 -1.75
N ILE A 26 9.24 15.64 -2.76
CA ILE A 26 9.15 16.33 -4.07
C ILE A 26 8.71 17.79 -3.90
N LEU A 27 7.66 18.04 -3.10
CA LEU A 27 7.18 19.41 -2.88
C LEU A 27 8.14 20.25 -2.04
N ARG A 28 8.89 19.65 -1.10
CA ARG A 28 9.90 20.36 -0.31
C ARG A 28 11.06 20.81 -1.20
N ASP A 29 11.53 19.93 -2.09
CA ASP A 29 12.61 20.22 -3.02
C ASP A 29 12.19 21.25 -4.05
N PHE A 30 10.99 21.11 -4.61
CA PHE A 30 10.41 22.08 -5.56
C PHE A 30 10.25 23.47 -4.95
N ALA A 31 9.65 23.56 -3.76
CA ALA A 31 9.26 24.83 -3.18
C ALA A 31 10.38 25.52 -2.39
N GLY A 32 11.45 24.79 -2.03
CA GLY A 32 12.52 25.29 -1.15
C GLY A 32 12.03 25.66 0.26
N GLU A 33 10.87 25.14 0.69
CA GLU A 33 10.23 25.47 1.96
C GLU A 33 9.71 24.23 2.69
N GLY A 34 9.29 24.40 3.95
CA GLY A 34 8.73 23.31 4.74
C GLY A 34 7.38 22.81 4.23
N VAL A 35 7.18 21.49 4.25
CA VAL A 35 5.90 20.82 3.99
C VAL A 35 5.39 20.20 5.28
N SER A 36 4.11 20.43 5.63
CA SER A 36 3.49 19.70 6.75
C SER A 36 3.14 18.28 6.34
N THR A 37 3.79 17.29 6.94
CA THR A 37 3.49 15.87 6.76
C THR A 37 3.76 15.11 8.05
N SER A 38 3.07 13.97 8.25
CA SER A 38 3.29 13.13 9.44
C SER A 38 4.44 12.17 9.21
N GLU A 39 5.46 12.21 10.07
CA GLU A 39 6.56 11.24 10.04
C GLU A 39 6.16 9.86 10.60
N SER A 40 5.12 9.81 11.43
CA SER A 40 4.67 8.62 12.17
C SER A 40 3.44 7.91 11.57
N GLY A 41 2.93 8.36 10.40
CA GLY A 41 1.79 7.73 9.73
C GLY A 41 0.43 8.03 10.38
N ALA A 42 0.26 9.24 10.92
CA ALA A 42 -0.96 9.66 11.60
C ALA A 42 -2.13 9.87 10.63
N ASN A 43 -2.87 8.79 10.34
CA ASN A 43 -3.87 8.73 9.27
C ASN A 43 -5.34 8.88 9.74
N MET A 44 -5.57 9.07 11.04
CA MET A 44 -6.88 9.31 11.65
C MET A 44 -7.11 10.81 11.93
N PRO A 45 -8.37 11.27 12.07
CA PRO A 45 -8.69 12.70 12.21
C PRO A 45 -7.92 13.46 13.30
N ALA A 46 -7.73 12.85 14.48
CA ALA A 46 -6.96 13.47 15.56
C ALA A 46 -5.47 13.67 15.21
N GLY A 47 -4.89 12.69 14.50
CA GLY A 47 -3.51 12.75 14.01
C GLY A 47 -3.33 13.83 12.94
N ILE A 48 -4.29 13.93 12.02
CA ILE A 48 -4.34 14.96 10.98
C ILE A 48 -4.46 16.36 11.61
N ALA A 49 -5.34 16.52 12.61
CA ALA A 49 -5.48 17.77 13.33
C ALA A 49 -4.18 18.19 14.04
N ALA A 50 -3.51 17.24 14.72
CA ALA A 50 -2.24 17.49 15.39
C ALA A 50 -1.14 17.88 14.39
N LEU A 51 -1.05 17.20 13.25
CA LEU A 51 -0.13 17.52 12.16
C LEU A 51 -0.30 18.97 11.67
N LEU A 52 -1.54 19.36 11.36
CA LEU A 52 -1.83 20.70 10.84
C LEU A 52 -1.58 21.80 11.88
N ALA A 53 -1.65 21.46 13.17
CA ALA A 53 -1.37 22.38 14.28
C ALA A 53 0.14 22.58 14.52
N GLN A 54 0.97 21.56 14.31
CA GLN A 54 2.42 21.63 14.58
C GLN A 54 3.17 22.59 13.66
N LEU A 55 2.79 22.62 12.39
CA LEU A 55 3.47 23.42 11.36
C LEU A 55 2.45 24.31 10.62
N PRO A 56 1.85 25.29 11.31
CA PRO A 56 0.69 26.03 10.79
C PRO A 56 1.05 27.04 9.70
N ARG A 57 2.34 27.36 9.52
CA ARG A 57 2.84 28.35 8.54
C ARG A 57 3.26 27.76 7.19
N ASN A 58 3.38 26.44 7.09
CA ASN A 58 3.78 25.81 5.82
C ASN A 58 2.64 25.95 4.81
N ARG A 59 2.92 26.50 3.62
CA ARG A 59 1.93 26.59 2.54
C ARG A 59 1.39 25.22 2.18
N PHE A 60 2.27 24.25 1.96
CA PHE A 60 1.89 22.89 1.61
C PHE A 60 1.61 22.01 2.82
N ALA A 61 0.61 21.14 2.69
CA ALA A 61 0.40 20.02 3.59
C ALA A 61 0.11 18.76 2.79
N VAL A 62 0.84 17.68 3.05
CA VAL A 62 0.61 16.37 2.46
C VAL A 62 0.19 15.43 3.57
N VAL A 63 -1.04 14.94 3.48
CA VAL A 63 -1.72 14.26 4.58
C VAL A 63 -2.12 12.86 4.15
N GLU A 64 -1.55 11.86 4.81
CA GLU A 64 -2.06 10.50 4.74
C GLU A 64 -3.44 10.43 5.42
N CYS A 65 -4.42 9.82 4.77
CA CYS A 65 -5.76 9.65 5.32
C CYS A 65 -6.25 8.20 5.16
N ASP A 66 -6.73 7.61 6.26
CA ASP A 66 -7.41 6.31 6.26
C ASP A 66 -8.72 6.39 5.46
N GLU A 67 -9.01 5.31 4.76
CA GLU A 67 -10.04 5.21 3.73
C GLU A 67 -11.44 5.51 4.27
N MET A 68 -11.70 5.13 5.52
CA MET A 68 -13.00 5.32 6.15
C MET A 68 -13.22 6.77 6.62
N TYR A 69 -12.15 7.53 6.81
CA TYR A 69 -12.20 8.92 7.27
C TYR A 69 -12.01 9.93 6.13
N LEU A 70 -11.59 9.48 4.95
CA LEU A 70 -11.38 10.34 3.79
C LEU A 70 -12.60 11.20 3.42
N PRO A 71 -13.86 10.70 3.43
CA PRO A 71 -15.03 11.55 3.14
C PRO A 71 -15.17 12.74 4.09
N ASP A 72 -14.97 12.50 5.39
CA ASP A 72 -15.06 13.53 6.43
C ASP A 72 -13.91 14.55 6.29
N MET A 73 -12.70 14.07 6.00
CA MET A 73 -11.53 14.93 5.79
C MET A 73 -11.62 15.72 4.49
N TYR A 74 -12.14 15.13 3.42
CA TYR A 74 -12.41 15.81 2.16
C TYR A 74 -13.30 17.05 2.35
N GLN A 75 -14.39 16.92 3.11
CA GLN A 75 -15.29 18.04 3.41
C GLN A 75 -14.66 19.08 4.33
N LYS A 76 -13.91 18.66 5.36
CA LYS A 76 -13.35 19.56 6.39
C LYS A 76 -12.10 20.31 5.95
N LEU A 77 -11.29 19.70 5.07
CA LEU A 77 -9.98 20.24 4.71
C LEU A 77 -9.98 20.97 3.37
N SER A 78 -11.00 20.77 2.52
CA SER A 78 -11.08 21.36 1.18
C SER A 78 -9.76 21.22 0.41
N PRO A 79 -9.25 19.99 0.22
CA PRO A 79 -7.96 19.78 -0.42
C PRO A 79 -7.99 20.21 -1.88
N LYS A 80 -6.84 20.64 -2.40
CA LYS A 80 -6.67 20.94 -3.83
C LYS A 80 -6.58 19.66 -4.66
N VAL A 81 -5.91 18.64 -4.11
CA VAL A 81 -5.67 17.36 -4.78
C VAL A 81 -5.95 16.20 -3.82
N ILE A 82 -6.56 15.14 -4.34
CA ILE A 82 -6.68 13.85 -3.64
C ILE A 82 -6.05 12.76 -4.50
N VAL A 83 -5.07 12.05 -3.95
CA VAL A 83 -4.42 10.90 -4.59
C VAL A 83 -5.01 9.62 -4.05
N LEU A 84 -5.65 8.83 -4.93
CA LEU A 84 -6.19 7.51 -4.59
C LEU A 84 -5.29 6.44 -5.20
N LEU A 85 -4.60 5.69 -4.33
CA LEU A 85 -3.53 4.77 -4.75
C LEU A 85 -4.06 3.44 -5.30
N ASN A 86 -4.86 2.74 -4.50
CA ASN A 86 -5.41 1.41 -4.80
C ASN A 86 -6.48 1.05 -3.76
N LEU A 87 -7.39 0.14 -4.12
CA LEU A 87 -8.36 -0.46 -3.22
C LEU A 87 -8.33 -1.99 -3.32
N SER A 88 -7.72 -2.64 -2.33
CA SER A 88 -7.68 -4.10 -2.22
C SER A 88 -8.34 -4.56 -0.93
N ARG A 89 -8.72 -5.85 -0.85
CA ARG A 89 -9.16 -6.43 0.42
C ARG A 89 -8.07 -6.28 1.49
N ASP A 90 -8.44 -5.64 2.59
CA ASP A 90 -7.63 -5.49 3.79
C ASP A 90 -8.51 -5.65 5.01
N GLN A 91 -8.01 -6.35 6.03
CA GLN A 91 -8.65 -6.62 7.32
C GLN A 91 -10.19 -6.57 7.30
N LEU A 92 -10.82 -7.65 6.86
CA LEU A 92 -12.27 -7.79 6.71
C LEU A 92 -13.09 -7.34 7.94
N HIS A 93 -12.50 -7.44 9.14
CA HIS A 93 -13.14 -7.05 10.39
C HIS A 93 -13.23 -5.53 10.61
N ARG A 94 -12.40 -4.71 9.92
CA ARG A 94 -12.29 -3.26 10.14
C ARG A 94 -12.98 -2.44 9.05
N THR A 95 -12.72 -2.73 7.79
CA THR A 95 -13.25 -1.98 6.64
C THR A 95 -14.43 -2.68 5.98
N GLY A 96 -14.52 -4.02 6.10
CA GLY A 96 -15.52 -4.85 5.43
C GLY A 96 -15.07 -5.25 4.03
N GLU A 97 -15.90 -4.97 3.03
CA GLU A 97 -15.67 -5.31 1.63
C GLU A 97 -15.26 -4.07 0.82
N VAL A 98 -14.41 -4.24 -0.21
CA VAL A 98 -13.75 -3.15 -0.96
C VAL A 98 -14.75 -2.18 -1.60
N ARG A 99 -15.88 -2.68 -2.09
CA ARG A 99 -16.98 -1.88 -2.64
C ARG A 99 -17.60 -0.97 -1.61
N LYS A 100 -17.61 -1.33 -0.32
CA LYS A 100 -18.11 -0.42 0.73
C LYS A 100 -17.31 0.87 0.76
N VAL A 101 -15.99 0.79 0.70
CA VAL A 101 -15.10 1.95 0.64
C VAL A 101 -15.31 2.73 -0.66
N SER A 102 -15.31 2.03 -1.79
CA SER A 102 -15.57 2.61 -3.11
C SER A 102 -16.91 3.36 -3.18
N ASN A 103 -17.98 2.79 -2.63
CA ASN A 103 -19.32 3.41 -2.56
C ASN A 103 -19.36 4.61 -1.62
N LEU A 104 -18.70 4.52 -0.47
CA LEU A 104 -18.60 5.63 0.47
C LEU A 104 -17.92 6.83 -0.19
N TRP A 105 -16.85 6.58 -0.93
CA TRP A 105 -16.12 7.59 -1.70
C TRP A 105 -16.96 8.15 -2.86
N HIS A 106 -17.62 7.27 -3.63
CA HIS A 106 -18.54 7.66 -4.70
C HIS A 106 -19.62 8.64 -4.24
N GLN A 107 -20.22 8.40 -3.08
CA GLN A 107 -21.25 9.27 -2.51
C GLN A 107 -20.69 10.62 -2.03
N ALA A 108 -19.41 10.66 -1.66
CA ALA A 108 -18.78 11.86 -1.12
C ALA A 108 -18.22 12.76 -2.23
N PHE A 109 -17.57 12.20 -3.25
CA PHE A 109 -16.77 12.92 -4.24
C PHE A 109 -17.63 13.57 -5.33
N THR A 110 -18.22 14.71 -4.97
CA THR A 110 -19.20 15.44 -5.80
C THR A 110 -18.85 16.91 -6.02
N ASN A 111 -17.81 17.45 -5.36
CA ASN A 111 -17.35 18.83 -5.56
C ASN A 111 -16.37 18.92 -6.72
N ASP A 112 -16.48 20.01 -7.48
CA ASP A 112 -15.62 20.36 -8.61
C ASP A 112 -14.34 21.12 -8.19
N ASP A 113 -14.25 21.64 -6.96
CA ASP A 113 -13.07 22.41 -6.49
C ASP A 113 -11.82 21.55 -6.18
N VAL A 114 -11.90 20.23 -6.36
CA VAL A 114 -10.81 19.29 -6.08
C VAL A 114 -10.44 18.51 -7.34
N THR A 115 -9.15 18.21 -7.51
CA THR A 115 -8.70 17.27 -8.55
C THR A 115 -8.33 15.93 -7.94
N PHE A 116 -8.88 14.84 -8.47
CA PHE A 116 -8.50 13.49 -8.09
C PHE A 116 -7.40 12.96 -9.02
N VAL A 117 -6.41 12.26 -8.47
CA VAL A 117 -5.42 11.48 -9.23
C VAL A 117 -5.60 10.01 -8.86
N VAL A 118 -5.90 9.17 -9.85
CA VAL A 118 -6.30 7.77 -9.60
C VAL A 118 -5.58 6.78 -10.52
N ASP A 119 -5.31 5.57 -10.00
CA ASP A 119 -5.06 4.39 -10.83
C ASP A 119 -6.39 3.96 -11.45
N ARG A 120 -6.58 4.29 -12.73
CA ARG A 120 -7.80 3.98 -13.47
C ARG A 120 -7.92 2.48 -13.80
N ASP A 121 -6.83 1.71 -13.72
CA ASP A 121 -6.88 0.25 -13.89
C ASP A 121 -7.58 -0.44 -12.69
N ASP A 122 -7.80 0.28 -11.58
CA ASP A 122 -8.62 -0.17 -10.46
C ASP A 122 -10.10 0.26 -10.66
N PRO A 123 -11.02 -0.69 -10.95
CA PRO A 123 -12.42 -0.36 -11.20
C PRO A 123 -13.13 0.22 -9.97
N PHE A 124 -12.66 -0.05 -8.75
CA PHE A 124 -13.22 0.53 -7.54
C PHE A 124 -12.87 2.02 -7.42
N LEU A 125 -11.68 2.41 -7.86
CA LEU A 125 -11.28 3.82 -7.91
C LEU A 125 -12.04 4.57 -9.01
N GLU A 126 -12.14 3.99 -10.21
CA GLU A 126 -12.91 4.62 -11.30
C GLU A 126 -14.38 4.82 -10.92
N HIS A 127 -14.98 3.87 -10.19
CA HIS A 127 -16.31 4.04 -9.62
C HIS A 127 -16.37 5.15 -8.58
N ALA A 128 -15.42 5.18 -7.66
CA ALA A 128 -15.36 6.17 -6.58
C ALA A 128 -15.31 7.62 -7.11
N VAL A 129 -14.66 7.86 -8.25
CA VAL A 129 -14.55 9.21 -8.84
C VAL A 129 -15.51 9.47 -10.01
N SER A 130 -16.46 8.57 -10.27
CA SER A 130 -17.35 8.70 -11.43
C SER A 130 -18.31 9.91 -11.39
N GLN A 131 -18.49 10.54 -10.22
CA GLN A 131 -19.26 11.78 -10.04
C GLN A 131 -18.37 13.02 -9.79
N ALA A 132 -17.05 12.86 -9.76
CA ALA A 132 -16.14 13.96 -9.50
C ALA A 132 -15.94 14.84 -10.75
N GLY A 133 -15.82 16.16 -10.54
CA GLY A 133 -15.63 17.13 -11.63
C GLY A 133 -14.29 17.01 -12.34
N HIS A 134 -13.18 16.98 -11.58
CA HIS A 134 -11.83 16.93 -12.12
C HIS A 134 -11.09 15.67 -11.69
N VAL A 135 -10.66 14.86 -12.66
CA VAL A 135 -9.98 13.59 -12.42
C VAL A 135 -8.86 13.42 -13.45
N ILE A 136 -7.64 13.20 -12.98
CA ILE A 136 -6.50 12.70 -13.74
C ILE A 136 -6.45 11.18 -13.59
N ARG A 137 -6.68 10.48 -14.70
CA ARG A 137 -6.66 9.03 -14.80
C ARG A 137 -5.31 8.55 -15.29
N VAL A 138 -4.61 7.79 -14.47
CA VAL A 138 -3.36 7.13 -14.84
C VAL A 138 -3.65 5.66 -15.13
N SER A 139 -3.15 5.15 -16.25
CA SER A 139 -3.21 3.72 -16.58
C SER A 139 -1.81 3.13 -16.75
N PHE A 140 -1.67 1.89 -16.33
CA PHE A 140 -0.42 1.15 -16.28
C PHE A 140 -0.53 -0.16 -17.09
N SER A 141 -1.14 -0.05 -18.26
CA SER A 141 -1.39 -1.15 -19.22
C SER A 141 -2.43 -2.19 -18.78
N GLY A 142 -3.29 -1.87 -17.81
CA GLY A 142 -4.37 -2.75 -17.37
C GLY A 142 -3.89 -3.92 -16.51
N ARG A 143 -4.70 -4.32 -15.53
CA ARG A 143 -4.48 -5.54 -14.74
C ARG A 143 -5.81 -6.04 -14.22
N ARG A 144 -6.05 -7.36 -14.33
CA ARG A 144 -7.19 -7.98 -13.65
C ARG A 144 -7.10 -7.76 -12.14
N HIS A 145 -8.04 -7.00 -11.60
CA HIS A 145 -8.10 -6.70 -10.18
C HIS A 145 -8.61 -7.94 -9.42
N PRO A 146 -7.86 -8.50 -8.44
CA PRO A 146 -8.22 -9.74 -7.76
C PRO A 146 -9.60 -9.72 -7.09
N ASP A 147 -10.00 -8.53 -6.64
CA ASP A 147 -11.25 -8.35 -5.87
C ASP A 147 -12.41 -7.83 -6.73
N ALA A 148 -12.19 -7.54 -8.02
CA ALA A 148 -13.20 -6.96 -8.91
C ALA A 148 -13.67 -7.95 -9.99
N ALA A 149 -14.28 -9.06 -9.57
CA ALA A 149 -14.98 -9.94 -10.52
C ALA A 149 -16.26 -9.28 -11.08
N THR A 150 -16.89 -8.42 -10.28
CA THR A 150 -18.15 -7.76 -10.61
C THR A 150 -18.00 -6.24 -10.54
N CYS A 151 -18.76 -5.55 -11.39
CA CYS A 151 -18.78 -4.10 -11.49
C CYS A 151 -19.21 -3.47 -10.16
N PRO A 152 -18.43 -2.55 -9.56
CA PRO A 152 -18.81 -1.82 -8.35
C PRO A 152 -20.15 -1.08 -8.48
N ASN A 153 -20.48 -0.61 -9.67
CA ASN A 153 -21.70 0.16 -9.96
C ASN A 153 -22.96 -0.72 -10.13
N CYS A 154 -22.95 -1.70 -11.04
CA CYS A 154 -24.16 -2.45 -11.43
C CYS A 154 -24.14 -3.95 -11.06
N ALA A 155 -23.07 -4.43 -10.41
CA ALA A 155 -22.86 -5.83 -10.03
C ALA A 155 -22.77 -6.86 -11.17
N ALA A 156 -22.87 -6.45 -12.44
CA ALA A 156 -22.59 -7.33 -13.58
C ALA A 156 -21.14 -7.84 -13.55
N ILE A 157 -20.88 -9.02 -14.13
CA ILE A 157 -19.51 -9.54 -14.30
C ILE A 157 -18.75 -8.59 -15.22
N LEU A 158 -17.56 -8.16 -14.80
CA LEU A 158 -16.70 -7.30 -15.63
C LEU A 158 -16.08 -8.13 -16.76
N ASP A 159 -16.06 -7.56 -17.96
CA ASP A 159 -15.33 -8.12 -19.09
C ASP A 159 -13.87 -7.66 -19.04
N TRP A 160 -12.94 -8.61 -19.07
CA TRP A 160 -11.49 -8.40 -19.02
C TRP A 160 -10.78 -8.89 -20.30
N SER A 161 -11.55 -9.23 -21.34
CA SER A 161 -11.05 -9.91 -22.55
C SER A 161 -9.99 -9.11 -23.32
N THR A 162 -9.98 -7.79 -23.19
CA THR A 162 -9.04 -6.89 -23.87
C THR A 162 -7.84 -6.49 -23.01
N GLY A 163 -7.67 -7.07 -21.82
CA GLY A 163 -6.62 -6.73 -20.86
C GLY A 163 -6.95 -5.56 -19.92
N ASP A 164 -8.02 -4.84 -20.19
CA ASP A 164 -8.63 -3.82 -19.33
C ASP A 164 -10.07 -4.24 -18.96
N TYR A 165 -10.66 -3.65 -17.92
CA TYR A 165 -12.04 -3.94 -17.57
C TYR A 165 -13.03 -3.08 -18.38
N THR A 166 -14.15 -3.68 -18.75
CA THR A 166 -15.31 -2.95 -19.26
C THR A 166 -16.59 -3.48 -18.66
N CYS A 167 -17.61 -2.63 -18.61
CA CYS A 167 -18.94 -3.01 -18.16
C CYS A 167 -20.00 -2.39 -19.07
N ALA A 168 -21.11 -3.12 -19.27
CA ALA A 168 -22.26 -2.63 -20.04
C ALA A 168 -22.90 -1.34 -19.47
N CYS A 169 -22.70 -1.03 -18.19
CA CYS A 169 -23.17 0.21 -17.57
C CYS A 169 -22.26 1.42 -17.85
N GLY A 170 -21.18 1.25 -18.63
CA GLY A 170 -20.25 2.32 -19.00
C GLY A 170 -19.02 2.47 -18.09
N LEU A 171 -18.92 1.70 -16.99
CA LEU A 171 -17.70 1.68 -16.18
C LEU A 171 -16.52 1.18 -17.02
N GLY A 172 -15.39 1.90 -16.98
CA GLY A 172 -14.20 1.63 -17.81
C GLY A 172 -14.18 2.34 -19.17
N ALA A 173 -15.25 3.08 -19.53
CA ALA A 173 -15.30 3.78 -20.83
C ALA A 173 -14.42 5.04 -20.92
N LYS A 174 -13.97 5.60 -19.79
CA LYS A 174 -13.15 6.82 -19.74
C LYS A 174 -11.70 6.49 -20.09
N LEU A 175 -11.13 7.18 -21.08
CA LEU A 175 -9.72 7.02 -21.45
C LEU A 175 -8.78 7.56 -20.35
N PRO A 176 -7.56 7.03 -20.23
CA PRO A 176 -6.58 7.58 -19.30
C PRO A 176 -5.96 8.86 -19.87
N ASP A 177 -5.67 9.80 -18.98
CA ASP A 177 -4.97 11.05 -19.28
C ASP A 177 -3.45 10.81 -19.35
N VAL A 178 -2.95 9.90 -18.51
CA VAL A 178 -1.53 9.50 -18.45
C VAL A 178 -1.44 7.99 -18.67
N ARG A 179 -0.53 7.57 -19.55
CA ARG A 179 -0.25 6.16 -19.83
C ARG A 179 1.19 5.85 -19.50
N SER A 180 1.40 4.74 -18.78
CA SER A 180 2.73 4.16 -18.63
C SER A 180 2.96 3.09 -19.71
N ASP A 181 4.05 3.24 -20.46
CA ASP A 181 4.47 2.30 -21.50
C ASP A 181 5.18 1.07 -20.93
N LYS A 182 5.42 1.05 -19.61
CA LYS A 182 6.14 -0.02 -18.92
C LYS A 182 5.25 -0.67 -17.87
N ARG A 183 5.48 -1.95 -17.65
CA ARG A 183 4.88 -2.65 -16.51
C ARG A 183 5.60 -2.20 -15.24
N LEU A 184 4.91 -1.40 -14.45
CA LEU A 184 5.39 -0.88 -13.17
C LEU A 184 4.90 -1.75 -12.01
N ASP A 185 5.72 -1.87 -10.97
CA ASP A 185 5.33 -2.45 -9.68
C ASP A 185 4.47 -1.49 -8.84
N GLY A 186 4.02 -1.93 -7.67
CA GLY A 186 3.17 -1.12 -6.78
C GLY A 186 3.80 0.23 -6.37
N PRO A 187 5.02 0.25 -5.82
CA PRO A 187 5.75 1.47 -5.50
C PRO A 187 5.90 2.41 -6.69
N GLN A 188 6.30 1.89 -7.84
CA GLN A 188 6.48 2.67 -9.06
C GLN A 188 5.17 3.29 -9.56
N ARG A 189 4.07 2.51 -9.57
CA ARG A 189 2.73 3.02 -9.89
C ARG A 189 2.34 4.17 -8.96
N ASN A 190 2.50 3.97 -7.66
CA ASN A 190 2.21 4.99 -6.65
C ASN A 190 3.04 6.25 -6.84
N THR A 191 4.31 6.13 -7.27
CA THR A 191 5.17 7.27 -7.58
C THR A 191 4.66 8.05 -8.79
N VAL A 192 4.15 7.40 -9.84
CA VAL A 192 3.53 8.12 -10.97
C VAL A 192 2.32 8.95 -10.50
N LEU A 193 1.44 8.38 -9.67
CA LEU A 193 0.30 9.12 -9.11
C LEU A 193 0.75 10.33 -8.28
N VAL A 194 1.82 10.16 -7.50
CA VAL A 194 2.43 11.23 -6.70
C VAL A 194 3.04 12.32 -7.58
N ILE A 195 3.68 11.98 -8.69
CA ILE A 195 4.25 12.95 -9.64
C ILE A 195 3.14 13.81 -10.25
N GLU A 196 2.02 13.21 -10.69
CA GLU A 196 0.89 13.99 -11.21
C GLU A 196 0.27 14.90 -10.15
N ALA A 197 0.19 14.43 -8.90
CA ALA A 197 -0.23 15.27 -7.80
C ALA A 197 0.72 16.45 -7.57
N ALA A 198 2.04 16.22 -7.60
CA ALA A 198 3.02 17.29 -7.46
C ALA A 198 2.92 18.33 -8.57
N ARG A 199 2.70 17.89 -9.83
CA ARG A 199 2.46 18.79 -10.97
C ARG A 199 1.22 19.66 -10.79
N LEU A 200 0.12 19.08 -10.29
CA LEU A 200 -1.09 19.85 -9.95
C LEU A 200 -0.86 20.87 -8.82
N MET A 201 0.14 20.64 -7.97
CA MET A 201 0.58 21.59 -6.93
C MET A 201 1.63 22.60 -7.42
N GLY A 202 1.96 22.58 -8.71
CA GLY A 202 2.85 23.53 -9.37
C GLY A 202 4.28 23.04 -9.63
N ALA A 203 4.63 21.81 -9.22
CA ALA A 203 5.98 21.29 -9.44
C ALA A 203 6.24 21.00 -10.94
N GLU A 204 7.32 21.56 -11.48
CA GLU A 204 7.75 21.32 -12.86
C GLU A 204 8.67 20.09 -12.94
N ILE A 205 8.07 18.91 -13.05
CA ILE A 205 8.81 17.63 -13.11
C ILE A 205 8.93 17.15 -14.56
N LEU A 206 10.14 17.21 -15.11
CA LEU A 206 10.44 16.80 -16.48
C LEU A 206 10.41 15.27 -16.65
N ALA A 207 10.40 14.78 -17.90
CA ALA A 207 10.27 13.35 -18.19
C ALA A 207 11.45 12.51 -17.65
N ASP A 208 12.68 13.03 -17.74
CA ASP A 208 13.87 12.32 -17.25
C ASP A 208 13.89 12.26 -15.71
N GLU A 209 13.55 13.37 -15.06
CA GLU A 209 13.39 13.44 -13.60
C GLU A 209 12.27 12.52 -13.10
N ALA A 210 11.12 12.50 -13.79
CA ALA A 210 10.04 11.58 -13.49
C ALA A 210 10.50 10.11 -13.62
N THR A 211 11.27 9.79 -14.65
CA THR A 211 11.83 8.45 -14.85
C THR A 211 12.77 8.05 -13.71
N GLU A 212 13.61 8.98 -13.26
CA GLU A 212 14.49 8.77 -12.12
C GLU A 212 13.70 8.55 -10.82
N LEU A 213 12.74 9.42 -10.51
CA LEU A 213 11.86 9.28 -9.34
C LEU A 213 11.12 7.95 -9.32
N ILE A 214 10.59 7.51 -10.47
CA ILE A 214 9.93 6.20 -10.61
C ILE A 214 10.94 5.07 -10.35
N SER A 215 12.15 5.14 -10.90
CA SER A 215 13.16 4.11 -10.68
C SER A 215 13.63 4.00 -9.22
N GLN A 216 13.55 5.10 -8.47
CA GLN A 216 13.89 5.20 -7.05
C GLN A 216 12.64 5.12 -6.14
N ALA A 217 11.54 4.57 -6.66
CA ALA A 217 10.29 4.51 -5.92
C ALA A 217 10.49 3.83 -4.54
N PRO A 218 10.08 4.48 -3.44
CA PRO A 218 10.36 3.99 -2.11
C PRO A 218 9.64 2.66 -1.84
N ASP A 219 10.42 1.63 -1.52
CA ASP A 219 9.93 0.31 -1.15
C ASP A 219 9.68 0.18 0.37
N ARG A 220 9.33 -1.04 0.80
CA ARG A 220 9.13 -1.38 2.22
C ARG A 220 10.08 -2.48 2.67
N ILE A 221 11.32 -2.43 2.18
CA ILE A 221 12.36 -3.39 2.51
C ILE A 221 13.25 -2.78 3.59
N HIS A 222 13.39 -3.50 4.70
CA HIS A 222 14.38 -3.20 5.73
C HIS A 222 15.30 -4.39 5.91
N SER A 223 16.60 -4.14 6.04
CA SER A 223 17.59 -5.20 6.21
C SER A 223 17.84 -5.45 7.69
N PHE A 224 17.33 -6.56 8.21
CA PHE A 224 17.58 -6.96 9.60
C PHE A 224 18.83 -7.83 9.70
N SER A 225 19.59 -7.63 10.77
CA SER A 225 20.71 -8.53 11.13
C SER A 225 20.23 -9.65 12.05
N ALA A 226 20.35 -10.90 11.61
CA ALA A 226 19.94 -12.07 12.38
C ALA A 226 20.89 -13.25 12.13
N GLY A 227 21.30 -13.96 13.19
CA GLY A 227 22.19 -15.13 13.05
C GLY A 227 23.52 -14.82 12.35
N GLY A 228 24.03 -13.58 12.46
CA GLY A 228 25.24 -13.13 11.80
C GLY A 228 25.10 -12.80 10.31
N LYS A 229 23.87 -12.78 9.77
CA LYS A 229 23.58 -12.50 8.36
C LYS A 229 22.66 -11.30 8.22
N VAL A 230 22.69 -10.65 7.04
CA VAL A 230 21.84 -9.51 6.72
C VAL A 230 20.70 -9.98 5.83
N VAL A 231 19.45 -9.79 6.27
CA VAL A 231 18.27 -10.32 5.60
C VAL A 231 17.35 -9.18 5.16
N PRO A 232 17.35 -8.84 3.85
CA PRO A 232 16.35 -7.97 3.27
C PRO A 232 14.94 -8.50 3.55
N THR A 233 14.14 -7.71 4.24
CA THR A 233 12.86 -8.13 4.80
C THR A 233 11.73 -7.20 4.33
N HIS A 234 10.78 -7.78 3.61
CA HIS A 234 9.57 -7.09 3.14
C HIS A 234 8.47 -7.14 4.20
N LEU A 235 7.90 -5.99 4.50
CA LEU A 235 6.67 -5.88 5.29
C LEU A 235 5.43 -6.11 4.42
N ALA A 236 4.61 -7.11 4.75
CA ALA A 236 3.35 -7.39 4.08
C ALA A 236 2.20 -7.62 5.09
N LYS A 237 1.05 -7.00 4.87
CA LYS A 237 -0.05 -6.92 5.87
C LYS A 237 -1.35 -7.60 5.43
N ASN A 238 -1.51 -7.82 4.13
CA ASN A 238 -2.74 -8.31 3.51
C ASN A 238 -2.40 -9.10 2.22
N PRO A 239 -3.35 -9.82 1.62
CA PRO A 239 -3.08 -10.63 0.43
C PRO A 239 -2.37 -9.89 -0.69
N GLU A 240 -2.72 -8.63 -0.97
CA GLU A 240 -2.10 -7.90 -2.08
C GLU A 240 -0.65 -7.51 -1.79
N SER A 241 -0.36 -6.99 -0.59
CA SER A 241 1.03 -6.71 -0.19
C SER A 241 1.89 -7.98 -0.10
N TRP A 242 1.29 -9.13 0.23
CA TRP A 242 1.98 -10.43 0.16
C TRP A 242 2.27 -10.88 -1.26
N ARG A 243 1.32 -10.73 -2.20
CA ARG A 243 1.54 -11.04 -3.62
C ARG A 243 2.64 -10.17 -4.20
N GLN A 244 2.67 -8.89 -3.86
CA GLN A 244 3.73 -7.98 -4.28
C GLN A 244 5.08 -8.45 -3.73
N ALA A 245 5.19 -8.64 -2.40
CA ALA A 245 6.43 -9.07 -1.78
C ALA A 245 6.94 -10.42 -2.34
N LEU A 246 6.05 -11.37 -2.65
CA LEU A 246 6.40 -12.63 -3.31
C LEU A 246 6.89 -12.45 -4.75
N GLY A 247 6.40 -11.42 -5.45
CA GLY A 247 6.86 -11.06 -6.79
C GLY A 247 8.32 -10.59 -6.81
N ASP A 248 8.77 -9.98 -5.71
CA ASP A 248 10.11 -9.39 -5.53
C ASP A 248 11.13 -10.39 -4.96
N VAL A 249 10.71 -11.63 -4.67
CA VAL A 249 11.60 -12.68 -4.18
C VAL A 249 12.49 -13.19 -5.31
N LEU A 250 13.80 -12.92 -5.19
CA LEU A 250 14.85 -13.40 -6.07
C LEU A 250 15.69 -14.51 -5.42
N ALA A 251 15.88 -14.47 -4.10
CA ALA A 251 16.71 -15.42 -3.36
C ALA A 251 16.09 -16.83 -3.34
N ASP A 252 16.93 -17.87 -3.29
CA ASP A 252 16.48 -19.27 -3.18
C ASP A 252 16.20 -19.70 -1.74
N GLN A 253 16.55 -18.87 -0.76
CA GLN A 253 16.34 -19.10 0.66
C GLN A 253 15.41 -18.02 1.20
N VAL A 254 14.24 -18.43 1.70
CA VAL A 254 13.16 -17.50 2.05
C VAL A 254 12.64 -17.77 3.46
N VAL A 255 12.53 -16.73 4.28
CA VAL A 255 11.84 -16.78 5.58
C VAL A 255 10.45 -16.17 5.44
N LEU A 256 9.41 -16.89 5.86
CA LEU A 256 8.08 -16.33 6.02
C LEU A 256 7.75 -16.21 7.52
N SER A 257 7.52 -15.00 8.03
CA SER A 257 7.19 -14.77 9.44
C SER A 257 5.77 -14.24 9.61
N VAL A 258 4.88 -15.06 10.16
CA VAL A 258 3.45 -14.72 10.29
C VAL A 258 3.02 -14.74 11.75
N ASN A 259 2.54 -13.59 12.22
CA ASN A 259 1.81 -13.41 13.47
C ASN A 259 0.33 -13.17 13.19
N ALA A 260 -0.51 -13.28 14.22
CA ALA A 260 -1.94 -13.00 14.14
C ALA A 260 -2.45 -12.30 15.41
N ARG A 261 -1.95 -11.08 15.66
CA ARG A 261 -2.36 -10.24 16.78
C ARG A 261 -3.49 -9.30 16.37
N GLY A 262 -3.98 -8.48 17.30
CA GLY A 262 -5.13 -7.59 17.08
C GLY A 262 -5.03 -6.76 15.79
N ILE A 263 -3.86 -6.15 15.55
CA ILE A 263 -3.62 -5.33 14.37
C ILE A 263 -3.22 -6.12 13.12
N ASP A 264 -2.90 -7.42 13.20
CA ASP A 264 -2.69 -8.27 12.02
C ASP A 264 -4.02 -8.88 11.53
N GLY A 265 -5.01 -8.96 12.42
CA GLY A 265 -6.15 -9.85 12.29
C GLY A 265 -5.86 -11.20 12.91
N ARG A 266 -6.78 -11.69 13.75
CA ARG A 266 -6.65 -13.01 14.42
C ARG A 266 -6.96 -14.18 13.49
N ASP A 267 -7.71 -13.92 12.42
CA ASP A 267 -8.04 -14.87 11.38
C ASP A 267 -6.94 -14.88 10.30
N THR A 268 -6.35 -16.05 10.07
CA THR A 268 -5.30 -16.31 9.08
C THR A 268 -5.83 -16.88 7.78
N SER A 269 -7.15 -16.92 7.57
CA SER A 269 -7.80 -17.41 6.35
C SER A 269 -7.32 -16.70 5.08
N TRP A 270 -6.88 -15.44 5.18
CA TRP A 270 -6.30 -14.67 4.07
C TRP A 270 -5.05 -15.31 3.45
N LEU A 271 -4.34 -16.20 4.16
CA LEU A 271 -3.24 -16.99 3.62
C LEU A 271 -3.70 -17.85 2.42
N TRP A 272 -4.98 -18.20 2.36
CA TRP A 272 -5.55 -19.01 1.28
C TRP A 272 -5.81 -18.21 0.00
N ASP A 273 -5.91 -16.88 0.09
CA ASP A 273 -6.10 -16.00 -1.07
C ASP A 273 -4.81 -15.73 -1.86
N ILE A 274 -3.66 -16.16 -1.34
CA ILE A 274 -2.34 -15.88 -1.92
C ILE A 274 -1.87 -17.07 -2.75
N ASP A 275 -1.31 -16.79 -3.92
CA ASP A 275 -0.59 -17.77 -4.73
C ASP A 275 0.91 -17.76 -4.38
N TYR A 276 1.40 -18.84 -3.77
CA TYR A 276 2.80 -19.01 -3.37
C TYR A 276 3.66 -19.66 -4.46
N ALA A 277 3.19 -19.79 -5.71
CA ALA A 277 3.88 -20.52 -6.78
C ALA A 277 5.32 -20.03 -7.02
N LYS A 278 5.61 -18.76 -6.74
CA LYS A 278 6.95 -18.15 -6.81
C LYS A 278 7.98 -18.79 -5.86
N LEU A 279 7.52 -19.50 -4.83
CA LEU A 279 8.37 -20.19 -3.87
C LEU A 279 8.68 -21.65 -4.25
N ARG A 280 8.11 -22.18 -5.34
CA ARG A 280 8.42 -23.54 -5.78
C ARG A 280 9.89 -23.68 -6.13
N GLY A 281 10.52 -24.75 -5.64
CA GLY A 281 11.95 -25.02 -5.80
C GLY A 281 12.87 -24.19 -4.89
N LYS A 282 12.31 -23.30 -4.07
CA LYS A 282 13.07 -22.53 -3.07
C LYS A 282 13.04 -23.23 -1.71
N ARG A 283 14.06 -23.00 -0.89
CA ARG A 283 14.11 -23.46 0.50
C ARG A 283 13.40 -22.45 1.39
N VAL A 284 12.23 -22.81 1.89
CA VAL A 284 11.38 -21.91 2.68
C VAL A 284 11.32 -22.35 4.14
N ILE A 285 11.53 -21.40 5.05
CA ILE A 285 11.39 -21.63 6.50
C ILE A 285 10.30 -20.70 7.05
N CYS A 286 9.29 -21.29 7.67
CA CYS A 286 8.18 -20.57 8.28
C CYS A 286 8.42 -20.33 9.78
N THR A 287 8.15 -19.11 10.26
CA THR A 287 8.31 -18.70 11.66
C THR A 287 7.19 -17.73 12.09
N GLY A 288 7.25 -17.25 13.33
CA GLY A 288 6.18 -16.46 13.95
C GLY A 288 5.11 -17.31 14.65
N GLU A 289 4.12 -16.64 15.24
CA GLU A 289 3.05 -17.27 16.04
C GLU A 289 2.20 -18.25 15.23
N ARG A 290 2.06 -18.00 13.93
CA ARG A 290 1.23 -18.78 13.00
C ARG A 290 2.08 -19.50 11.96
N ARG A 291 3.33 -19.85 12.33
CA ARG A 291 4.26 -20.61 11.48
C ARG A 291 3.67 -21.90 10.92
N LEU A 292 2.85 -22.60 11.72
CA LEU A 292 2.23 -23.85 11.31
C LEU A 292 1.11 -23.63 10.27
N ASP A 293 0.32 -22.57 10.42
CA ASP A 293 -0.75 -22.21 9.47
C ASP A 293 -0.16 -21.93 8.08
N VAL A 294 0.88 -21.10 8.02
CA VAL A 294 1.54 -20.75 6.75
C VAL A 294 2.28 -21.96 6.17
N ALA A 295 2.97 -22.76 6.99
CA ALA A 295 3.63 -23.99 6.52
C ALA A 295 2.62 -24.98 5.93
N TYR A 296 1.47 -25.18 6.60
CA TYR A 296 0.40 -26.02 6.09
C TYR A 296 -0.16 -25.48 4.77
N ARG A 297 -0.40 -24.17 4.67
CA ARG A 297 -0.87 -23.55 3.42
C ARG A 297 0.11 -23.79 2.26
N LEU A 298 1.42 -23.66 2.50
CA LEU A 298 2.44 -23.89 1.49
C LEU A 298 2.52 -25.37 1.08
N SER A 299 2.39 -26.31 2.04
CA SER A 299 2.45 -27.74 1.76
C SER A 299 1.30 -28.21 0.88
N VAL A 300 0.08 -27.66 1.04
CA VAL A 300 -1.07 -27.93 0.14
C VAL A 300 -0.76 -27.53 -1.31
N GLN A 301 0.12 -26.55 -1.53
CA GLN A 301 0.53 -26.09 -2.86
C GLN A 301 1.76 -26.84 -3.43
N GLY A 302 2.24 -27.85 -2.69
CA GLY A 302 3.41 -28.65 -3.06
C GLY A 302 4.74 -27.92 -2.88
N ILE A 303 4.81 -26.95 -1.96
CA ILE A 303 6.05 -26.25 -1.62
C ILE A 303 6.66 -26.92 -0.40
N GLU A 304 7.93 -27.31 -0.51
CA GLU A 304 8.69 -27.88 0.61
C GLU A 304 9.01 -26.77 1.62
N VAL A 305 8.67 -27.02 2.89
CA VAL A 305 8.81 -26.05 3.98
C VAL A 305 9.35 -26.72 5.24
N SER A 306 10.20 -26.00 5.97
CA SER A 306 10.46 -26.30 7.38
C SER A 306 9.91 -25.19 8.28
N VAL A 307 9.93 -25.42 9.59
CA VAL A 307 9.45 -24.46 10.59
C VAL A 307 10.53 -24.20 11.63
N ALA A 308 10.65 -22.94 12.04
CA ALA A 308 11.56 -22.52 13.10
C ALA A 308 10.82 -21.79 14.21
N SER A 309 11.34 -21.85 15.44
CA SER A 309 10.68 -21.22 16.59
C SER A 309 10.82 -19.71 16.63
N SER A 310 11.85 -19.16 15.98
CA SER A 310 12.14 -17.73 15.89
C SER A 310 12.72 -17.35 14.54
N PHE A 311 12.72 -16.05 14.23
CA PHE A 311 13.33 -15.52 13.02
C PHE A 311 14.84 -15.77 12.99
N ALA A 312 15.53 -15.53 14.11
CA ALA A 312 16.97 -15.80 14.22
C ALA A 312 17.30 -17.28 13.97
N GLN A 313 16.52 -18.21 14.54
CA GLN A 313 16.70 -19.63 14.28
C GLN A 313 16.53 -19.96 12.78
N ALA A 314 15.47 -19.46 12.15
CA ALA A 314 15.23 -19.68 10.72
C ALA A 314 16.45 -19.24 9.88
N VAL A 315 17.01 -18.07 10.19
CA VAL A 315 18.17 -17.53 9.45
C VAL A 315 19.44 -18.35 9.69
N THR A 316 19.64 -18.90 10.90
CA THR A 316 20.79 -19.77 11.19
C THR A 316 20.73 -21.15 10.52
N GLU A 317 19.54 -21.64 10.18
CA GLU A 317 19.38 -22.94 9.49
C GLU A 317 19.80 -22.89 8.01
N PHE A 318 19.83 -21.71 7.42
CA PHE A 318 20.40 -21.51 6.09
C PHE A 318 21.92 -21.61 6.16
N SER A 319 22.54 -22.25 5.17
CA SER A 319 24.00 -22.42 5.12
C SER A 319 24.70 -21.34 4.31
N SER A 320 23.97 -20.63 3.46
CA SER A 320 24.50 -19.62 2.54
C SER A 320 23.60 -18.39 2.45
N GLU A 321 24.08 -17.35 1.79
CA GLU A 321 23.32 -16.17 1.35
C GLU A 321 23.15 -16.22 -0.19
N PRO A 322 22.22 -15.46 -0.80
CA PRO A 322 21.28 -14.51 -0.18
C PRO A 322 20.08 -15.19 0.48
N ILE A 323 19.52 -14.51 1.49
CA ILE A 323 18.27 -14.87 2.17
C ILE A 323 17.34 -13.66 2.06
N GLN A 324 16.07 -13.87 1.72
CA GLN A 324 15.04 -12.84 1.79
C GLN A 324 13.95 -13.23 2.77
N ALA A 325 13.27 -12.24 3.35
CA ALA A 325 12.14 -12.50 4.23
C ALA A 325 10.91 -11.69 3.84
N ILE A 326 9.74 -12.29 4.11
CA ILE A 326 8.45 -11.60 4.07
C ILE A 326 7.80 -11.78 5.43
N VAL A 327 7.39 -10.68 6.05
CA VAL A 327 6.90 -10.69 7.43
C VAL A 327 5.60 -9.92 7.58
N SER A 328 4.70 -10.47 8.41
CA SER A 328 3.49 -9.79 8.89
C SER A 328 3.82 -8.55 9.73
N TYR A 329 2.82 -7.68 9.98
CA TYR A 329 3.07 -6.39 10.62
C TYR A 329 3.64 -6.51 12.03
N THR A 330 3.02 -7.28 12.92
CA THR A 330 3.59 -7.39 14.28
C THR A 330 4.86 -8.23 14.33
N ALA A 331 5.07 -9.17 13.41
CA ALA A 331 6.36 -9.85 13.28
C ALA A 331 7.47 -8.86 12.88
N TYR A 332 7.17 -7.91 11.99
CA TYR A 332 8.09 -6.82 11.64
C TYR A 332 8.38 -5.91 12.83
N GLN A 333 7.36 -5.56 13.62
CA GLN A 333 7.54 -4.77 14.84
C GLN A 333 8.41 -5.49 15.88
N ASP A 334 8.25 -6.81 16.02
CA ASP A 334 9.11 -7.61 16.91
C ASP A 334 10.58 -7.57 16.47
N LEU A 335 10.83 -7.59 15.16
CA LEU A 335 12.18 -7.47 14.60
C LEU A 335 12.78 -6.08 14.83
N LEU A 336 12.01 -5.01 14.60
CA LEU A 336 12.43 -3.64 14.91
C LEU A 336 12.75 -3.47 16.40
N ALA A 337 11.88 -3.98 17.28
CA ALA A 337 12.11 -3.92 18.72
C ALA A 337 13.39 -4.65 19.10
N THR A 338 13.65 -5.82 18.51
CA THR A 338 14.87 -6.61 18.75
C THR A 338 16.12 -5.86 18.29
N GLU A 339 16.10 -5.24 17.10
CA GLU A 339 17.20 -4.43 16.57
C GLU A 339 17.52 -3.22 17.46
N LEU A 340 16.48 -2.60 18.03
CA LEU A 340 16.61 -1.50 18.99
C LEU A 340 16.98 -1.95 20.42
N GLY A 341 17.16 -3.26 20.65
CA GLY A 341 17.45 -3.81 21.99
C GLY A 341 16.26 -3.73 22.97
N ILE A 342 15.06 -3.48 22.48
CA ILE A 342 13.82 -3.41 23.26
C ILE A 342 13.28 -4.83 23.43
N THR A 343 13.63 -5.48 24.54
CA THR A 343 13.03 -6.77 24.89
C THR A 343 11.67 -6.57 25.54
N ALA A 344 10.66 -7.34 25.12
CA ALA A 344 9.36 -7.37 25.79
C ALA A 344 9.57 -7.63 27.29
N GLY A 345 9.10 -6.71 28.14
CA GLY A 345 9.01 -6.95 29.57
C GLY A 345 8.20 -8.24 29.79
N LYS A 346 8.64 -9.08 30.73
CA LYS A 346 7.88 -10.27 31.17
C LYS A 346 6.55 -9.81 31.77
N GLY A 347 5.55 -9.55 30.93
CA GLY A 347 4.19 -9.27 31.34
C GLY A 347 3.63 -10.54 31.97
N GLY A 348 3.46 -10.49 33.30
CA GLY A 348 2.96 -11.62 34.08
C GLY A 348 1.59 -12.07 33.59
N ALA A 349 1.41 -13.38 33.53
CA ALA A 349 0.08 -13.97 33.51
C ALA A 349 -0.67 -13.52 34.76
N GLN A 350 -1.74 -12.76 34.57
CA GLN A 350 -2.89 -12.72 35.48
C GLN A 350 -4.16 -12.84 34.66
#